data_AF-A0A3S0WNG3-F1
#
_entry.id   AF-A0A3S0WNG3-F1
#
_cell.length_a   1.000
_cell.length_b   1.000
_cell.length_c   1.000
_cell.angle_alpha   90.00
_cell.angle_beta   90.00
_cell.angle_gamma   90.00
#
_symmetry.space_group_name_H-M   'P 1'
#
loop_
_entity.id
_entity.type
_entity.pdbx_description
1 polymer ?
#
loop_
_entity_poly.entity_id
_entity_poly.type
_entity_poly.pdbx_seq_one_letter_code
_entity_poly.pdbx_strand_id
1 'polypeptide(L)'
;MDLRVCFENKESVNVNDATMMQHYAKSYLADFEPEWAGFIMLPHDETQRATMEPAWQVLIRNASPKTESALLTYLDDNPMAAYHVHVYRRDTGNERKIH
;
A
#
# COMPACT_ATOMS: atom_id res chain seq x y z
N MET A 1 6.94 11.98 -8.51
CA MET A 1 7.31 10.57 -8.29
C MET A 1 6.04 9.74 -8.23
N ASP A 2 6.11 8.43 -8.41
CA ASP A 2 4.97 7.55 -8.16
C ASP A 2 5.18 6.84 -6.83
N LEU A 3 4.10 6.73 -6.04
CA LEU A 3 4.07 5.92 -4.83
C LEU A 3 3.14 4.74 -5.04
N ARG A 4 3.58 3.55 -4.66
CA ARG A 4 2.73 2.36 -4.56
C ARG A 4 2.51 2.05 -3.10
N VAL A 5 1.25 1.91 -2.71
CA VAL A 5 0.88 1.50 -1.36
C VAL A 5 0.31 0.09 -1.45
N CYS A 6 0.95 -0.84 -0.76
CA CYS A 6 0.55 -2.24 -0.71
C CYS A 6 -0.05 -2.58 0.65
N PHE A 7 -1.12 -3.35 0.66
CA PHE A 7 -1.82 -3.82 1.84
C PHE A 7 -1.68 -5.33 1.93
N GLU A 8 -0.74 -5.76 2.78
CA GLU A 8 -0.54 -7.17 3.12
C GLU A 8 -1.47 -7.54 4.28
N ASN A 9 -2.26 -8.60 4.14
CA ASN A 9 -3.12 -9.09 5.23
C ASN A 9 -2.26 -9.56 6.41
N LYS A 10 -2.65 -9.21 7.64
CA LYS A 10 -2.12 -9.87 8.85
C LYS A 10 -2.53 -11.34 8.91
N GLU A 11 -1.82 -12.17 9.66
CA GLU A 11 -2.04 -13.63 9.65
C GLU A 11 -3.47 -14.04 10.06
N SER A 12 -4.15 -13.21 10.84
CA SER A 12 -5.52 -13.44 11.30
C SER A 12 -6.61 -13.01 10.31
N VAL A 13 -6.24 -12.43 9.16
CA VAL A 13 -7.17 -11.78 8.23
C VAL A 13 -7.15 -12.51 6.89
N ASN A 14 -8.31 -13.06 6.52
CA ASN A 14 -8.53 -13.64 5.21
C ASN A 14 -9.56 -12.81 4.45
N VAL A 15 -9.12 -11.67 3.93
CA VAL A 15 -9.95 -10.81 3.07
C VAL A 15 -9.63 -11.11 1.62
N ASN A 16 -10.60 -11.70 0.92
CA ASN A 16 -10.50 -12.11 -0.48
C ASN A 16 -11.61 -11.50 -1.37
N ASP A 17 -11.97 -10.23 -1.10
CA ASP A 17 -12.92 -9.48 -1.94
C ASP A 17 -12.26 -8.20 -2.45
N ALA A 18 -11.99 -8.18 -3.77
CA ALA A 18 -11.34 -7.08 -4.45
C ALA A 18 -12.20 -5.80 -4.47
N THR A 19 -13.52 -5.93 -4.54
CA THR A 19 -14.45 -4.79 -4.59
C THR A 19 -14.49 -4.11 -3.23
N MET A 20 -14.62 -4.90 -2.17
CA MET A 20 -14.57 -4.40 -0.80
C MET A 20 -13.23 -3.71 -0.53
N MET A 21 -12.12 -4.36 -0.89
CA MET A 21 -10.81 -3.79 -0.64
C MET A 21 -10.55 -2.52 -1.46
N GLN A 22 -11.04 -2.46 -2.70
CA GLN A 22 -10.97 -1.25 -3.51
C GLN A 22 -11.68 -0.07 -2.83
N HIS A 23 -12.89 -0.27 -2.33
CA HIS A 23 -13.63 0.78 -1.61
C HIS A 23 -12.92 1.19 -0.32
N TYR A 24 -12.40 0.22 0.42
CA TYR A 24 -11.73 0.46 1.69
C TYR A 24 -10.42 1.23 1.48
N ALA A 25 -9.57 0.78 0.56
CA ALA A 25 -8.30 1.45 0.23
C ALA A 25 -8.52 2.88 -0.32
N LYS A 26 -9.51 3.06 -1.20
CA LYS A 26 -9.84 4.39 -1.74
C LYS A 26 -10.36 5.35 -0.67
N SER A 27 -11.13 4.83 0.28
CA SER A 27 -11.66 5.65 1.39
C SER A 27 -10.57 5.97 2.40
N TYR A 28 -9.76 4.98 2.77
CA TYR A 28 -8.68 5.12 3.75
C TYR A 28 -7.57 6.08 3.28
N LEU A 29 -7.34 6.17 1.97
CA LEU A 29 -6.34 7.07 1.37
C LEU A 29 -6.96 8.22 0.59
N ALA A 30 -8.22 8.59 0.85
CA ALA A 30 -8.98 9.53 0.01
C ALA A 30 -8.26 10.86 -0.26
N ASP A 31 -7.55 11.40 0.72
CA ASP A 31 -6.80 12.67 0.63
C ASP A 31 -5.57 12.60 -0.30
N PHE A 32 -5.20 11.42 -0.78
CA PHE A 32 -4.03 11.17 -1.61
C PHE A 32 -4.38 10.79 -3.06
N GLU A 33 -5.65 10.90 -3.46
CA GLU A 33 -6.14 10.56 -4.80
C GLU A 33 -5.68 9.16 -5.30
N PRO A 34 -5.98 8.08 -4.57
CA PRO A 34 -5.45 6.75 -4.86
C PRO A 34 -6.08 6.13 -6.11
N GLU A 35 -5.25 5.66 -7.03
CA GLU A 35 -5.61 4.86 -8.19
C GLU A 35 -5.58 3.36 -7.82
N TRP A 36 -6.69 2.64 -8.00
CA TRP A 36 -6.71 1.20 -7.73
C TRP A 36 -5.88 0.43 -8.76
N ALA A 37 -4.98 -0.43 -8.29
CA ALA A 37 -4.05 -1.18 -9.14
C ALA A 37 -4.12 -2.71 -8.96
N GLY A 38 -5.18 -3.23 -8.32
CA GLY A 38 -5.39 -4.67 -8.16
C GLY A 38 -4.53 -5.28 -7.06
N PHE A 39 -3.96 -6.45 -7.31
CA PHE A 39 -3.08 -7.15 -6.37
C PHE A 39 -1.76 -7.55 -7.03
N ILE A 40 -0.74 -7.73 -6.19
CA ILE A 40 0.57 -8.26 -6.56
C ILE A 40 1.00 -9.33 -5.57
N MET A 41 1.91 -10.19 -5.98
CA MET A 41 2.62 -11.06 -5.06
C MET A 41 3.85 -10.31 -4.55
N LEU A 42 3.94 -10.14 -3.23
CA LEU A 42 5.15 -9.58 -2.63
C LEU A 42 6.13 -10.71 -2.28
N PRO A 43 7.44 -10.52 -2.52
CA PRO A 43 8.47 -11.43 -2.04
C PRO A 43 8.47 -11.56 -0.52
N HIS A 44 8.79 -12.75 0.00
CA HIS A 44 8.79 -13.01 1.45
C HIS A 44 9.79 -12.15 2.24
N ASP A 45 10.88 -11.72 1.60
CA ASP A 45 11.89 -10.82 2.17
C ASP A 45 11.44 -9.35 2.20
N GLU A 46 10.32 -9.03 1.56
CA GLU A 46 9.70 -7.71 1.58
C GLU A 46 8.40 -7.67 2.41
N THR A 47 7.91 -8.81 2.88
CA THR A 47 6.67 -8.96 3.67
C THR A 47 6.94 -9.31 5.13
N GLN A 48 5.93 -9.18 5.99
CA GLN A 48 6.01 -9.66 7.38
C GLN A 48 5.66 -11.14 7.50
N ARG A 49 5.08 -11.75 6.47
CA ARG A 49 4.72 -13.17 6.43
C ARG A 49 5.80 -14.06 5.82
N ALA A 50 5.79 -15.32 6.26
CA ALA A 50 6.72 -16.35 5.80
C ALA A 50 6.39 -16.93 4.42
N THR A 51 5.20 -16.67 3.89
CA THR A 51 4.72 -17.13 2.58
C THR A 51 4.57 -15.97 1.62
N MET A 52 4.79 -16.22 0.33
CA MET A 52 4.42 -15.25 -0.71
C MET A 52 2.90 -15.10 -0.73
N GLU A 53 2.41 -13.91 -0.40
CA GLU A 53 0.98 -13.63 -0.27
C GLU A 53 0.57 -12.52 -1.24
N PRO A 54 -0.69 -12.55 -1.72
CA PRO A 54 -1.23 -11.45 -2.49
C PRO A 54 -1.41 -10.23 -1.59
N ALA A 55 -0.83 -9.11 -1.99
CA ALA A 55 -1.06 -7.79 -1.40
C ALA A 55 -1.88 -6.94 -2.36
N TRP A 56 -2.92 -6.29 -1.84
CA TRP A 56 -3.69 -5.32 -2.61
C TRP A 56 -2.88 -4.05 -2.78
N GLN A 57 -3.05 -3.34 -3.90
CA GLN A 57 -2.27 -2.14 -4.17
C GLN A 57 -3.09 -0.99 -4.74
N VAL A 58 -2.66 0.21 -4.37
CA VAL A 58 -3.03 1.46 -5.03
C VAL A 58 -1.78 2.22 -5.46
N LEU A 59 -1.96 3.13 -6.41
CA LEU A 59 -0.93 4.02 -6.91
C LEU A 59 -1.32 5.47 -6.64
N ILE A 60 -0.38 6.26 -6.14
CA ILE A 60 -0.49 7.71 -6.03
C ILE A 60 0.47 8.27 -7.07
N ARG A 61 -0.10 8.83 -8.14
CA ARG A 61 0.65 9.32 -9.30
C ARG A 61 1.13 10.74 -9.08
N ASN A 62 2.29 11.06 -9.66
CA ASN A 62 2.81 12.42 -9.67
C ASN A 62 2.91 13.06 -8.26
N ALA A 63 3.13 12.24 -7.24
CA ALA A 63 3.28 12.68 -5.86
C ALA A 63 4.43 13.70 -5.74
N SER A 64 4.17 14.74 -4.95
CA SER A 64 5.19 15.69 -4.52
C SER A 64 5.94 15.15 -3.29
N PRO A 65 7.14 15.65 -2.96
CA PRO A 65 7.82 15.31 -1.71
C PRO A 65 6.96 15.60 -0.47
N LYS A 66 6.11 16.64 -0.52
CA LYS A 66 5.17 16.96 0.55
C LYS A 66 4.08 15.88 0.69
N THR A 67 3.58 15.36 -0.44
CA THR A 67 2.60 14.27 -0.47
C THR A 67 3.18 12.98 0.09
N GLU A 68 4.43 12.64 -0.27
CA GLU A 68 5.14 11.48 0.31
C GLU A 68 5.24 11.60 1.83
N SER A 69 5.77 12.72 2.33
CA SER A 69 5.91 12.93 3.77
C SER A 69 4.56 12.88 4.50
N ALA A 70 3.52 13.50 3.94
CA ALA A 70 2.18 13.49 4.53
C ALA A 70 1.57 12.08 4.56
N LEU A 71 1.78 11.28 3.52
CA LEU A 71 1.34 9.90 3.46
C LEU A 71 2.00 9.07 4.56
N LEU A 72 3.33 9.15 4.68
CA LEU A 72 4.07 8.37 5.68
C LEU A 72 3.61 8.72 7.11
N THR A 73 3.50 10.00 7.43
CA THR A 73 2.96 10.43 8.74
C THR A 73 1.53 9.95 8.97
N TYR A 74 0.67 10.05 7.96
CA TYR A 74 -0.71 9.56 8.08
C TYR A 74 -0.76 8.06 8.38
N LEU A 75 0.06 7.25 7.71
CA LEU A 75 0.12 5.80 7.91
C LEU A 75 0.63 5.43 9.31
N ASP A 76 1.61 6.16 9.83
CA ASP A 76 2.11 5.99 11.20
C ASP A 76 1.04 6.33 12.24
N ASP A 77 0.28 7.41 12.02
CA ASP A 77 -0.75 7.88 12.94
C ASP A 77 -2.05 7.06 12.87
N ASN A 78 -2.32 6.40 11.74
CA ASN A 78 -3.60 5.74 11.46
C ASN A 78 -3.44 4.28 11.03
N PRO A 79 -2.74 3.42 11.79
CA PRO A 79 -2.43 2.06 11.34
C PRO A 79 -3.70 1.27 11.01
N MET A 80 -3.71 0.66 9.83
CA MET A 80 -4.81 -0.15 9.35
C MET A 80 -4.83 -1.50 10.09
N ALA A 81 -5.77 -1.68 11.02
CA ALA A 81 -5.72 -2.75 12.02
C ALA A 81 -5.49 -4.17 11.46
N ALA A 82 -6.04 -4.46 10.28
CA ALA A 82 -6.03 -5.76 9.62
C ALA A 82 -4.85 -5.98 8.64
N TYR A 83 -4.03 -4.96 8.39
CA TYR A 83 -3.04 -4.97 7.32
C TYR A 83 -1.67 -4.49 7.80
N HIS A 84 -0.61 -5.02 7.19
CA HIS A 84 0.69 -4.35 7.11
C HIS A 84 0.67 -3.49 5.84
N VAL A 85 0.99 -2.20 6.00
CA VAL A 85 1.06 -1.27 4.88
C VAL A 85 2.52 -1.13 4.48
N HIS A 86 2.79 -1.29 3.19
CA HIS A 86 4.12 -1.10 2.61
C HIS A 86 4.06 0.00 1.58
N VAL A 87 5.05 0.89 1.55
CA VAL A 87 5.13 1.97 0.57
C VAL A 87 6.39 1.85 -0.25
N TYR A 88 6.23 1.89 -1.57
CA TYR A 88 7.31 1.88 -2.54
C TYR A 88 7.31 3.19 -3.31
N ARG A 89 8.50 3.76 -3.47
CA ARG A 89 8.73 4.99 -4.22
C ARG A 89 9.40 4.68 -5.55
N ARG A 90 8.93 5.35 -6.61
CA ARG A 90 9.57 5.39 -7.92
C ARG A 90 9.80 6.82 -8.37
N ASP A 91 11.07 7.23 -8.43
CA ASP A 91 11.47 8.50 -9.06
C ASP A 91 11.72 8.30 -10.56
N THR A 92 12.64 7.39 -10.88
CA THR A 92 13.01 6.92 -12.22
C THR A 92 13.44 5.46 -12.12
N GLY A 93 13.12 4.62 -13.11
CA GLY A 93 13.49 3.20 -13.10
C GLY A 93 12.74 2.38 -12.05
N ASN A 94 13.46 1.53 -11.31
CA ASN A 94 12.87 0.57 -10.37
C ASN A 94 12.33 1.24 -9.09
N GLU A 95 11.32 0.59 -8.50
CA GLU A 95 10.75 0.96 -7.21
C GLU A 95 11.68 0.58 -6.04
N ARG A 96 11.56 1.32 -4.95
CA ARG A 96 12.30 1.09 -3.70
C ARG A 96 11.37 1.28 -2.51
N LYS A 97 11.41 0.34 -1.56
CA LYS A 97 10.61 0.38 -0.34
C LYS A 97 11.08 1.53 0.56
N ILE A 98 10.12 2.27 1.11
CA ILE A 98 10.35 3.43 1.99
C ILE A 98 9.53 3.36 3.29
N HIS A 99 8.60 2.43 3.41
CA HIS A 99 7.80 2.11 4.59
C HIS A 99 7.42 0.63 4.53
#